data_AF-A0A330M2P4-F1
#
_entry.id   AF-A0A330M2P4-F1
#
_cell.length_a   1.000
_cell.length_b   1.000
_cell.length_c   1.000
_cell.angle_alpha   90.00
_cell.angle_beta   90.00
_cell.angle_gamma   90.00
#
_symmetry.space_group_name_H-M   'P 1'
#
loop_
_entity.id
_entity.type
_entity.pdbx_description
1 polymer ?
#
loop_
_entity_poly.entity_id
_entity_poly.type
_entity_poly.pdbx_seq_one_letter_code
_entity_poly.pdbx_strand_id
1 'polypeptide(L)'
;MAWLILVDETGRIIRDDKRGAISSNGANILIRLNISSDNWIKITSEFGKLFHGPVGTLQELTSYGEHLGKRRRHFAKCCQYLETSR
;
A
#
# COMPACT_ATOMS: atom_id res chain seq x y z
N MET A 1 -3.93 -13.94 -13.83
CA MET A 1 -3.02 -14.77 -13.01
C MET A 1 -1.88 -13.98 -12.34
N ALA A 2 -1.32 -12.93 -12.96
CA ALA A 2 -0.23 -12.15 -12.37
C ALA A 2 -0.52 -11.63 -10.94
N TRP A 3 -1.72 -11.10 -10.68
CA TRP A 3 -2.11 -10.59 -9.36
C TRP A 3 -2.08 -11.63 -8.23
N LEU A 4 -2.34 -12.90 -8.53
CA LEU A 4 -2.28 -13.97 -7.52
C LEU A 4 -0.84 -14.24 -7.06
N ILE A 5 0.16 -13.99 -7.93
CA ILE A 5 1.57 -14.15 -7.58
C ILE A 5 1.96 -13.15 -6.50
N LEU A 6 1.58 -11.87 -6.66
CA LEU A 6 1.85 -10.85 -5.66
C LEU A 6 1.16 -11.17 -4.32
N VAL A 7 -0.08 -11.66 -4.35
CA VAL A 7 -0.81 -12.07 -3.15
C VAL A 7 -0.11 -13.23 -2.43
N ASP A 8 0.27 -14.27 -3.16
CA ASP A 8 0.94 -15.44 -2.60
C ASP A 8 2.31 -15.07 -2.01
N GLU A 9 3.12 -14.30 -2.74
CA GLU A 9 4.43 -13.83 -2.28
C GLU A 9 4.30 -12.93 -1.03
N THR A 10 3.31 -12.04 -1.02
CA THR A 10 3.02 -11.19 0.16
C THR A 10 2.65 -12.05 1.37
N GLY A 11 1.80 -13.07 1.17
CA GLY A 11 1.42 -14.02 2.22
C GLY A 11 2.61 -14.80 2.78
N ARG A 12 3.58 -15.16 1.94
CA ARG A 12 4.84 -15.79 2.39
C ARG A 12 5.71 -14.82 3.18
N ILE A 13 5.78 -13.53 2.80
CA ILE A 13 6.60 -12.53 3.50
C ILE A 13 6.04 -12.19 4.90
N ILE A 14 4.72 -12.08 5.03
CA ILE A 14 4.07 -11.74 6.31
C ILE A 14 4.16 -12.87 7.34
N ARG A 15 4.34 -14.11 6.86
CA ARG A 15 4.41 -15.29 7.72
C ARG A 15 5.81 -15.45 8.31
N ASP A 16 5.92 -15.32 9.64
CA ASP A 16 7.19 -15.45 10.37
C ASP A 16 7.90 -16.81 10.16
N ASP A 17 7.15 -17.87 9.83
CA ASP A 17 7.67 -19.22 9.57
C ASP A 17 8.28 -19.40 8.18
N LYS A 18 8.15 -18.41 7.28
CA LYS A 18 8.65 -18.49 5.90
C LYS A 18 9.35 -17.20 5.49
N ARG A 19 10.63 -17.29 5.14
CA ARG A 19 11.30 -16.16 4.46
C ARG A 19 10.82 -16.09 3.01
N GLY A 20 9.95 -15.11 2.71
CA GLY A 20 9.55 -14.75 1.35
C GLY A 20 10.34 -13.58 0.79
N ALA A 21 10.31 -13.40 -0.53
CA ALA A 21 10.76 -12.21 -1.23
C ALA A 21 9.80 -11.93 -2.39
N ILE A 22 9.65 -10.65 -2.76
CA ILE A 22 8.89 -10.27 -3.95
C ILE A 22 9.75 -10.63 -5.17
N SER A 23 9.24 -11.48 -6.06
CA SER A 23 9.94 -11.86 -7.28
C SER A 23 9.95 -10.73 -8.31
N SER A 24 10.73 -10.85 -9.37
CA SER A 24 10.71 -9.88 -10.47
C SER A 24 9.32 -9.71 -11.10
N ASN A 25 8.52 -10.78 -11.13
CA ASN A 25 7.16 -10.70 -11.63
C ASN A 25 6.23 -9.95 -10.66
N GLY A 26 6.37 -10.18 -9.35
CA GLY A 26 5.71 -9.39 -8.33
C GLY A 26 6.11 -7.90 -8.40
N ALA A 27 7.40 -7.63 -8.55
CA ALA A 27 7.95 -6.28 -8.69
C ALA A 27 7.39 -5.56 -9.92
N ASN A 28 7.25 -6.24 -11.07
CA ASN A 28 6.63 -5.67 -12.27
C ASN A 28 5.17 -5.25 -12.06
N ILE A 29 4.43 -5.97 -11.21
CA ILE A 29 3.07 -5.59 -10.85
C ILE A 29 3.08 -4.33 -9.98
N LEU A 30 4.00 -4.28 -9.00
CA LEU A 30 4.15 -3.12 -8.12
C LEU A 30 4.60 -1.85 -8.86
N ILE A 31 5.48 -1.98 -9.86
CA ILE A 31 5.86 -0.88 -10.75
C ILE A 31 4.64 -0.33 -11.49
N ARG A 32 3.76 -1.19 -12.01
CA ARG A 32 2.51 -0.76 -12.67
C ARG A 32 1.53 -0.08 -11.71
N LEU A 33 1.57 -0.44 -10.43
CA LEU A 33 0.81 0.23 -9.37
C LEU A 33 1.50 1.50 -8.85
N ASN A 34 2.73 1.79 -9.30
CA ASN A 34 3.57 2.88 -8.81
C ASN A 34 3.85 2.81 -7.30
N ILE A 35 4.08 1.61 -6.77
CA ILE A 35 4.39 1.35 -5.36
C ILE A 35 5.71 0.57 -5.28
N SER A 36 6.62 0.94 -4.37
CA SER A 36 7.86 0.19 -4.16
C SER A 36 7.61 -1.11 -3.39
N SER A 37 8.47 -2.12 -3.55
CA SER A 37 8.37 -3.38 -2.78
C SER A 37 8.39 -3.14 -1.27
N ASP A 38 9.23 -2.22 -0.79
CA ASP A 38 9.34 -1.91 0.64
C ASP A 38 8.06 -1.25 1.17
N ASN A 39 7.51 -0.28 0.43
CA ASN A 39 6.24 0.35 0.79
C ASN A 39 5.09 -0.66 0.75
N TRP A 40 5.07 -1.55 -0.24
CA TRP A 40 4.07 -2.60 -0.34
C TRP A 40 4.10 -3.55 0.86
N ILE A 41 5.29 -4.03 1.24
CA ILE A 41 5.46 -4.90 2.41
C ILE A 41 5.01 -4.18 3.67
N LYS A 42 5.38 -2.91 3.84
CA LYS A 42 4.95 -2.10 4.98
C LYS A 42 3.43 -1.93 5.02
N ILE A 43 2.80 -1.54 3.92
CA ILE A 43 1.35 -1.34 3.85
C ILE A 43 0.61 -2.64 4.17
N THR A 44 1.03 -3.75 3.57
CA THR A 44 0.31 -5.03 3.70
C THR A 44 0.49 -5.69 5.07
N SER A 45 1.64 -5.51 5.73
CA SER A 45 1.89 -6.02 7.08
C SER A 45 1.35 -5.11 8.19
N GLU A 46 1.29 -3.80 7.97
CA GLU A 46 0.89 -2.81 8.99
C GLU A 46 -0.43 -2.09 8.65
N PHE A 47 -1.23 -2.59 7.70
CA PHE A 47 -2.40 -1.89 7.16
C PHE A 47 -3.30 -1.29 8.25
N GLY A 48 -3.70 -2.11 9.23
CA GLY A 48 -4.56 -1.69 10.33
C GLY A 48 -3.93 -0.75 11.34
N LYS A 49 -2.60 -0.53 11.31
CA LYS A 49 -1.89 0.48 12.12
C LYS A 49 -1.70 1.79 11.35
N LEU A 50 -1.49 1.69 10.03
CA LEU A 50 -1.30 2.85 9.16
C LEU A 50 -2.62 3.55 8.85
N PHE A 51 -3.69 2.79 8.70
CA PHE A 51 -4.99 3.28 8.27
C PHE A 51 -6.12 2.77 9.16
N HIS A 52 -6.92 3.71 9.67
CA HIS A 52 -8.17 3.42 10.39
C HIS A 52 -9.39 4.04 9.68
N GLY A 53 -9.29 4.28 8.38
CA GLY A 53 -10.27 5.01 7.60
C GLY A 53 -9.95 4.97 6.10
N PRO A 54 -10.37 5.97 5.31
CA PRO A 54 -10.10 6.00 3.87
C PRO A 54 -8.59 5.92 3.57
N VAL A 55 -8.25 5.24 2.49
CA VAL A 55 -6.88 5.00 2.03
C VAL A 55 -6.79 5.44 0.58
N GLY A 56 -5.72 6.15 0.24
CA GLY A 56 -5.47 6.67 -1.11
C GLY A 56 -4.32 7.66 -1.12
N THR A 57 -4.09 8.26 -2.28
CA THR A 57 -3.20 9.41 -2.44
C THR A 57 -3.70 10.62 -1.63
N LEU A 58 -2.81 11.60 -1.41
CA LEU A 58 -3.19 12.82 -0.71
C LEU A 58 -4.32 13.59 -1.43
N GLN A 59 -4.35 13.52 -2.77
CA GLN A 59 -5.38 14.16 -3.58
C GLN A 59 -6.74 13.49 -3.41
N GLU A 60 -6.79 12.15 -3.45
CA GLU A 60 -8.03 11.39 -3.23
C GLU A 60 -8.59 11.62 -1.83
N LEU A 61 -7.74 11.64 -0.80
CA LEU A 61 -8.16 11.95 0.57
C LEU A 61 -8.67 13.38 0.75
N THR A 62 -8.12 14.33 -0.01
CA THR A 62 -8.59 15.71 -0.03
C THR A 62 -9.98 15.78 -0.66
N SER A 63 -10.16 15.18 -1.83
CA SER A 63 -11.46 15.12 -2.52
C SER A 63 -12.53 14.41 -1.69
N TYR A 64 -12.17 13.29 -1.04
CA TYR A 64 -13.05 12.58 -0.12
C TYR A 64 -13.45 13.44 1.10
N GLY A 65 -12.50 14.19 1.67
CA GLY A 65 -12.76 15.09 2.79
C GLY A 65 -13.71 16.22 2.40
N GLU A 66 -13.49 16.86 1.26
CA GLU A 66 -14.33 17.92 0.71
C GLU A 66 -15.76 17.44 0.44
N HIS A 67 -15.91 16.27 -0.20
CA HIS A 67 -17.22 15.66 -0.47
C HIS A 67 -18.03 15.41 0.80
N LEU A 68 -17.36 15.11 1.92
CA LEU A 68 -18.01 14.86 3.21
C LEU A 68 -18.04 16.08 4.14
N GLY A 69 -17.62 17.27 3.69
CA GLY A 69 -17.54 18.48 4.51
C GLY A 69 -16.54 18.36 5.69
N LYS A 70 -15.58 17.44 5.62
CA LYS A 70 -14.58 17.20 6.66
C LYS A 70 -13.34 18.07 6.43
N ARG A 71 -12.93 18.84 7.46
CA ARG A 71 -11.70 19.67 7.39
C ARG A 71 -10.39 18.90 7.62
N ARG A 72 -10.44 17.73 8.29
CA ARG A 72 -9.23 16.98 8.67
C ARG A 72 -9.01 15.77 7.76
N ARG A 73 -7.79 15.66 7.23
CA ARG A 73 -7.30 14.51 6.46
C ARG A 73 -6.58 13.55 7.40
N HIS A 74 -7.34 12.62 7.98
CA HIS A 74 -6.74 11.58 8.84
C HIS A 74 -5.73 10.76 8.03
N PHE A 75 -4.60 10.41 8.67
CA PHE A 75 -3.56 9.55 8.07
C PHE A 75 -2.91 10.09 6.78
N ALA A 76 -2.99 11.41 6.53
CA ALA A 76 -2.35 12.06 5.38
C ALA A 76 -0.84 11.73 5.25
N LYS A 77 -0.14 11.57 6.37
CA LYS A 77 1.28 11.15 6.38
C LYS A 77 1.47 9.73 5.82
N CYS A 78 0.51 8.82 6.03
CA CYS A 78 0.61 7.45 5.54
C CYS A 78 0.39 7.35 4.02
N CYS A 79 -0.14 8.40 3.38
CA CYS A 79 -0.28 8.48 1.92
C CYS A 79 1.07 8.36 1.20
N GLN A 80 2.15 8.80 1.85
CA GLN A 80 3.50 8.73 1.30
C GLN A 80 3.93 7.29 0.94
N TYR A 81 3.32 6.27 1.55
CA TYR A 81 3.61 4.87 1.23
C TYR A 81 2.92 4.40 -0.05
N LEU A 82 1.86 5.08 -0.49
CA LEU A 82 1.17 4.82 -1.76
C LEU A 82 1.75 5.63 -2.92
N GLU A 83 2.70 6.51 -2.63
CA GLU A 83 3.41 7.31 -3.61
C GLU A 83 4.83 6.75 -3.76
N THR A 84 5.34 6.67 -4.99
CA THR A 84 6.76 6.37 -5.21
C THR A 84 7.59 7.62 -4.93
N SER A 85 8.74 7.48 -4.27
CA SER A 85 9.73 8.58 -4.22
C SER A 85 10.21 8.82 -5.66
N ARG A 86 10.05 10.07 -6.13
CA ARG A 86 10.70 10.55 -7.37
C ARG A 86 12.20 10.28 -7.35
#